data_AF-A0A845XDR1-F1
#
_entry.id   AF-A0A845XDR1-F1
#
_cell.length_a   1.000
_cell.length_b   1.000
_cell.length_c   1.000
_cell.angle_alpha   90.00
_cell.angle_beta   90.00
_cell.angle_gamma   90.00
#
_symmetry.space_group_name_H-M   'P 1'
#
loop_
_entity.id
_entity.type
_entity.pdbx_description
1 polymer ?
#
loop_
_entity_poly.entity_id
_entity_poly.type
_entity_poly.pdbx_seq_one_letter_code
_entity_poly.pdbx_strand_id
1 'polypeptide(L)'
;YDQHYDPVQQRVALRVLQPLHRALQRRLIRRLLQQVLPGMPTYEQIEAGVGLITAPNRSRSSTLPGGVWLVVQKPWLVVLS
;
A
#
# COMPACT_ATOMS: atom_id res chain seq x y z
N TYR A 1 -9.36 26.70 2.72
CA TYR A 1 -8.54 25.63 3.35
C TYR A 1 -9.32 24.35 3.19
N ASP A 2 -9.27 23.75 2.00
CA ASP A 2 -10.04 22.54 1.69
C ASP A 2 -9.44 21.35 2.41
N GLN A 3 -10.17 20.88 3.41
CA GLN A 3 -10.05 19.54 3.94
C GLN A 3 -10.54 18.58 2.84
N HIS A 4 -9.65 18.16 1.93
CA HIS A 4 -9.86 16.90 1.20
C HIS A 4 -9.81 15.77 2.24
N TYR A 5 -10.96 15.55 2.88
CA TYR A 5 -11.22 14.42 3.74
C TYR A 5 -11.32 13.20 2.82
N ASP A 6 -10.21 12.48 2.65
CA ASP A 6 -10.22 11.14 2.05
C ASP A 6 -10.74 10.14 3.09
N PRO A 7 -11.99 9.67 2.99
CA PRO A 7 -12.61 8.87 4.04
C PRO A 7 -12.07 7.44 4.12
N VAL A 8 -11.22 7.02 3.16
CA VAL A 8 -10.77 5.63 3.02
C VAL A 8 -9.24 5.55 3.15
N GLN A 9 -8.70 6.07 4.24
CA GLN A 9 -7.30 5.79 4.62
C GLN A 9 -7.18 4.32 5.05
N GLN A 10 -6.92 3.44 4.08
CA GLN A 10 -6.56 2.07 4.40
C GLN A 10 -5.11 2.03 4.89
N ARG A 11 -4.94 1.55 6.13
CA ARG A 11 -3.64 1.38 6.79
C ARG A 11 -3.43 -0.06 7.19
N VAL A 12 -2.23 -0.57 6.94
CA VAL A 12 -1.82 -1.92 7.35
C VAL A 12 -0.58 -1.83 8.24
N ALA A 13 -0.59 -2.55 9.36
CA ALA A 13 0.51 -2.54 10.31
C ALA A 13 1.73 -3.26 9.73
N LEU A 14 2.85 -2.55 9.56
CA LEU A 14 4.08 -3.13 9.02
C LEU A 14 4.64 -4.23 9.91
N ARG A 15 4.49 -4.11 11.24
CA ARG A 15 4.89 -5.14 12.21
C ARG A 15 4.21 -6.49 12.00
N VAL A 16 3.03 -6.51 11.38
CA VAL A 16 2.29 -7.74 11.06
C VAL A 16 2.74 -8.31 9.73
N LEU A 17 3.09 -7.45 8.76
CA LEU A 17 3.51 -7.87 7.42
C LEU A 17 4.96 -8.35 7.35
N GLN A 18 5.87 -7.67 8.07
CA GLN A 18 7.31 -7.93 8.05
C GLN A 18 7.69 -9.39 8.38
N PRO A 19 7.14 -10.05 9.42
CA PRO A 19 7.52 -11.42 9.75
C PRO A 19 6.90 -12.47 8.81
N LEU A 20 5.96 -12.10 7.93
CA LEU A 20 5.30 -13.06 7.05
C LEU A 20 6.21 -13.48 5.90
N HIS A 21 6.07 -14.73 5.47
CA HIS A 21 6.64 -15.21 4.23
C HIS A 21 6.19 -14.32 3.05
N ARG A 22 7.08 -14.10 2.09
CA ARG A 22 6.84 -13.22 0.92
C ARG A 22 5.57 -13.56 0.14
N ALA A 23 5.19 -14.84 0.07
CA ALA A 23 3.94 -15.28 -0.56
C ALA A 23 2.69 -14.71 0.15
N LEU A 24 2.71 -14.65 1.48
CA LEU A 24 1.62 -14.06 2.27
C LEU A 24 1.62 -12.54 2.18
N GLN A 25 2.80 -11.90 2.21
CA GLN A 25 2.92 -10.46 1.97
C GLN A 25 2.28 -10.06 0.63
N ARG A 26 2.63 -10.74 -0.46
CA ARG A 26 2.03 -10.53 -1.79
C ARG A 26 0.51 -10.71 -1.78
N ARG A 27 0.01 -11.75 -1.11
CA ARG A 27 -1.44 -12.01 -1.04
C ARG A 27 -2.17 -10.89 -0.29
N LEU A 28 -1.60 -10.35 0.78
CA LEU A 28 -2.18 -9.25 1.54
C LEU A 28 -2.11 -7.93 0.77
N ILE A 29 -0.95 -7.60 0.18
CA ILE A 29 -0.79 -6.41 -0.67
C ILE A 29 -1.74 -6.47 -1.87
N ARG A 30 -1.88 -7.63 -2.53
CA ARG A 30 -2.85 -7.81 -3.61
C ARG A 30 -4.27 -7.53 -3.16
N ARG A 31 -4.70 -8.05 -2.00
CA ARG A 31 -6.04 -7.81 -1.45
C ARG A 31 -6.26 -6.33 -1.14
N LEU A 32 -5.26 -5.66 -0.56
CA LEU A 32 -5.29 -4.23 -0.30
C LEU A 32 -5.48 -3.44 -1.60
N LEU A 33 -4.62 -3.70 -2.60
CA LEU A 33 -4.68 -3.03 -3.89
C LEU A 33 -6.00 -3.29 -4.63
N GLN A 34 -6.57 -4.50 -4.55
CA GLN A 34 -7.87 -4.83 -5.13
C GLN A 34 -9.04 -4.02 -4.55
N GLN A 35 -8.90 -3.50 -3.32
CA GLN A 35 -9.96 -2.70 -2.68
C GLN A 35 -9.93 -1.23 -3.12
N VAL A 36 -8.78 -0.75 -3.62
CA VAL A 36 -8.54 0.68 -3.85
C VAL A 36 -8.29 1.01 -5.32
N LEU A 37 -7.79 0.05 -6.11
CA LEU A 37 -7.57 0.24 -7.54
C LEU A 37 -8.87 0.00 -8.31
N PRO A 38 -9.12 0.77 -9.39
CA PRO A 38 -10.28 0.57 -10.25
C PRO A 38 -10.24 -0.74 -11.06
N GLY A 39 -9.10 -1.44 -11.08
CA GLY A 39 -8.90 -2.69 -11.81
C GLY A 39 -8.02 -3.68 -11.05
N MET A 40 -7.78 -4.85 -11.65
CA MET A 40 -6.91 -5.86 -11.02
C MET A 40 -5.46 -5.36 -10.92
N PRO A 41 -4.83 -5.48 -9.74
CA PRO A 41 -3.43 -5.10 -9.58
C PRO A 41 -2.50 -6.03 -10.38
N THR A 42 -1.49 -5.45 -11.02
CA THR A 42 -0.45 -6.19 -11.75
C THR A 42 0.62 -6.74 -10.80
N TYR A 43 1.44 -7.67 -11.28
CA TYR A 43 2.59 -8.19 -10.52
C TYR A 43 3.53 -7.06 -10.06
N GLU A 44 3.84 -6.11 -10.95
CA GLU A 44 4.74 -5.00 -10.65
C GLU A 44 4.19 -4.11 -9.54
N GLN A 45 2.89 -3.79 -9.57
CA GLN A 45 2.22 -3.00 -8.54
C GLN A 45 2.21 -3.71 -7.18
N ILE A 46 2.00 -5.03 -7.19
CA ILE A 46 2.07 -5.87 -5.98
C ILE A 46 3.50 -5.87 -5.42
N GLU A 47 4.52 -6.10 -6.24
CA GLU A 47 5.91 -6.11 -5.78
C GLU A 47 6.36 -4.72 -5.30
N ALA A 48 5.87 -3.64 -5.91
CA ALA A 48 6.12 -2.28 -5.43
C ALA A 48 5.58 -2.08 -4.01
N GLY A 49 4.34 -2.52 -3.74
CA GLY A 49 3.77 -2.47 -2.39
C GLY A 49 4.48 -3.39 -1.39
N VAL A 50 4.92 -4.58 -1.83
CA VAL A 50 5.73 -5.49 -1.00
C VAL A 50 7.09 -4.87 -0.65
N GLY A 51 7.74 -4.19 -1.60
CA GLY A 51 9.00 -3.48 -1.37
C GLY A 51 8.91 -2.40 -0.29
N LEU A 52 7.74 -1.77 -0.15
CA LEU A 52 7.51 -0.77 0.90
C LEU A 52 7.44 -1.35 2.32
N ILE A 53 7.23 -2.67 2.48
CA ILE A 53 7.11 -3.30 3.80
C ILE A 53 8.39 -3.14 4.64
N THR A 54 9.55 -3.15 3.97
CA THR A 54 10.89 -3.02 4.59
C THR A 54 11.55 -1.67 4.31
N ALA A 55 10.90 -0.81 3.52
CA ALA A 55 11.45 0.49 3.13
C ALA A 55 11.53 1.48 4.32
N PRO A 56 12.42 2.49 4.23
CA PRO A 56 12.49 3.54 5.23
C PRO A 56 11.18 4.35 5.33
N ASN A 57 11.03 5.10 6.42
CA ASN A 57 9.86 5.95 6.61
C ASN A 57 9.76 6.98 5.47
N ARG A 58 8.55 7.32 5.04
CA ARG A 58 8.24 8.23 3.92
C ARG A 58 8.58 7.70 2.52
N SER A 59 9.06 6.46 2.39
CA SER A 59 9.11 5.80 1.08
C SER A 59 7.71 5.67 0.48
N ARG A 60 7.58 5.89 -0.83
CA ARG A 60 6.31 5.81 -1.54
C ARG A 60 6.42 4.97 -2.80
N SER A 61 5.31 4.37 -3.23
CA SER A 61 5.22 3.79 -4.57
C SER A 61 5.13 4.89 -5.63
N SER A 62 5.31 4.51 -6.89
CA SER A 62 4.79 5.31 -8.00
C SER A 62 3.27 5.46 -7.89
N THR A 63 2.73 6.46 -8.58
CA THR A 63 1.29 6.61 -8.75
C THR A 63 0.73 5.40 -9.48
N LEU A 64 -0.22 4.73 -8.84
CA LEU A 64 -0.95 3.58 -9.35
C LEU A 64 -2.20 4.06 -10.11
N PRO A 65 -2.84 3.18 -10.91
CA PRO A 65 -4.08 3.51 -11.59
C PRO A 65 -5.16 4.05 -10.63
N GLY A 66 -5.92 5.04 -11.10
CA GLY A 66 -6.93 5.69 -10.26
C GLY A 66 -6.36 6.76 -9.32
N GLY A 67 -5.12 7.21 -9.53
CA GLY A 67 -4.52 8.29 -8.74
C GLY A 67 -4.00 7.85 -7.38
N VAL A 68 -4.05 6.56 -7.06
CA VAL A 68 -3.68 6.00 -5.76
C VAL A 68 -2.16 5.88 -5.61
N TRP A 69 -1.61 6.08 -4.41
CA TRP A 69 -0.23 5.68 -4.09
C TRP A 69 -0.12 5.11 -2.68
N LEU A 70 0.89 4.25 -2.48
CA LEU A 70 1.24 3.72 -1.17
C LEU A 70 2.36 4.54 -0.55
N VAL A 71 2.29 4.80 0.75
CA VAL A 71 3.35 5.49 1.50
C VAL A 71 3.62 4.80 2.84
N VAL A 72 4.89 4.69 3.19
CA VAL A 72 5.33 4.25 4.51
C VAL A 72 5.21 5.41 5.48
N GLN A 73 4.28 5.29 6.43
CA GLN A 73 4.16 6.17 7.58
C GLN A 73 4.29 5.32 8.84
N LYS A 74 5.53 5.00 9.23
CA LYS A 74 5.80 4.03 10.30
C LYS A 74 4.96 4.33 11.54
N PRO A 75 4.29 3.31 12.13
CA PRO A 75 4.42 1.87 11.87
C PRO A 75 3.50 1.31 10.76
N TRP A 76 2.95 2.15 9.89
CA TRP A 76 1.91 1.81 8.92
C TRP A 76 2.38 1.89 7.46
N LEU A 77 1.79 1.04 6.63
CA LEU A 77 1.68 1.26 5.18
C LEU A 77 0.32 1.88 4.93
N VAL A 78 0.27 3.07 4.32
CA VAL A 78 -0.95 3.85 4.11
C VAL A 78 -1.24 3.96 2.62
N VAL A 79 -2.50 3.74 2.25
CA VAL A 79 -3.02 4.07 0.91
C VAL A 79 -3.52 5.51 0.92
N LEU A 80 -3.11 6.28 -0.09
CA LEU A 80 -3.60 7.63 -0.37
C LEU A 80 -4.18 7.65 -1.79
N SER A 81 -5.26 8.41 -2.01
CA SER A 81 -5.95 8.60 -3.30
C SER A 81 -6.03 10.07 -3.67
#